data_AF-A0A1N7QH94-F1
#
_entry.id   AF-A0A1N7QH94-F1
#
_cell.length_a   1.000
_cell.length_b   1.000
_cell.length_c   1.000
_cell.angle_alpha   90.00
_cell.angle_beta   90.00
_cell.angle_gamma   90.00
#
_symmetry.space_group_name_H-M   'P 1'
#
loop_
_entity.id
_entity.type
_entity.pdbx_description
1 polymer ?
#
loop_
_entity_poly.entity_id
_entity_poly.type
_entity_poly.pdbx_seq_one_letter_code
_entity_poly.pdbx_strand_id
1 'polypeptide(L)' 'MPDVKIGFGSVIAAGAILTSNVPEKVVFAGVPARMVRQNVTWSRHVYGFSEGELAAFGEKFGANPPVRGGHGL' A
#
# COMPACT_ATOMS: atom_id res chain seq x y z
N MET A 1 -0.92 -16.79 -13.56
CA MET A 1 -2.27 -16.23 -13.69
C MET A 1 -2.20 -15.01 -14.60
N PRO A 2 -2.70 -15.10 -15.84
CA PRO A 2 -2.45 -14.05 -16.82
C PRO A 2 -3.24 -12.75 -16.56
N ASP A 3 -4.33 -12.79 -15.80
CA ASP A 3 -5.30 -11.68 -15.74
C ASP A 3 -5.45 -11.00 -14.37
N VAL A 4 -4.60 -11.33 -13.40
CA VAL A 4 -4.64 -10.69 -12.07
C VAL A 4 -4.03 -9.30 -12.14
N LYS A 5 -4.84 -8.28 -11.83
CA LYS A 5 -4.39 -6.89 -11.72
C LYS A 5 -3.94 -6.59 -10.30
N ILE A 6 -2.81 -5.88 -10.20
CA ILE A 6 -2.24 -5.42 -8.94
C ILE A 6 -2.42 -3.91 -8.85
N GLY A 7 -3.17 -3.45 -7.85
CA GLY A 7 -3.40 -2.03 -7.61
C GLY A 7 -2.14 -1.29 -7.20
N PHE A 8 -2.06 -0.02 -7.55
CA PHE A 8 -0.93 0.85 -7.21
C PHE A 8 -0.65 0.90 -5.70
N GLY A 9 0.64 0.94 -5.32
CA GLY A 9 1.08 0.99 -3.93
C GLY A 9 0.77 -0.24 -3.08
N SER A 10 0.22 -1.32 -3.67
CA SER A 10 0.02 -2.58 -2.93
C SER A 10 1.33 -3.36 -2.77
N VAL A 11 1.40 -4.16 -1.71
CA VAL A 11 2.58 -4.95 -1.33
C VAL A 11 2.21 -6.43 -1.36
N ILE A 12 2.96 -7.24 -2.10
CA ILE A 12 2.76 -8.68 -2.18
C ILE A 12 3.88 -9.37 -1.40
N ALA A 13 3.52 -10.18 -0.41
CA ALA A 13 4.50 -10.93 0.37
C ALA A 13 5.24 -11.94 -0.51
N ALA A 14 6.50 -12.22 -0.18
CA ALA A 14 7.30 -13.22 -0.86
C ALA A 14 6.60 -14.60 -0.81
N GLY A 15 6.59 -15.30 -1.95
CA GLY A 15 5.95 -16.62 -2.07
C GLY A 15 4.42 -16.62 -2.11
N ALA A 16 3.76 -15.46 -2.16
CA ALA A 16 2.31 -15.41 -2.26
C ALA A 16 1.80 -15.86 -3.64
N ILE A 17 0.70 -16.63 -3.67
CA ILE A 17 0.01 -17.04 -4.91
C ILE A 17 -1.33 -16.32 -4.99
N LEU A 18 -1.38 -15.28 -5.81
CA LEU A 18 -2.60 -14.52 -6.06
C LEU A 18 -3.59 -15.35 -6.86
N THR A 19 -4.86 -15.31 -6.44
CA THR A 19 -6.00 -15.95 -7.13
C THR A 19 -7.07 -14.96 -7.57
N SER A 20 -6.88 -13.67 -7.30
CA SER A 20 -7.84 -12.59 -7.55
C SER A 20 -7.13 -11.25 -7.67
N ASN A 21 -7.80 -10.25 -8.24
CA ASN A 21 -7.30 -8.88 -8.30
C ASN A 21 -6.97 -8.33 -6.90
N VAL A 22 -5.93 -7.49 -6.85
CA VAL A 22 -5.45 -6.84 -5.64
C VAL A 22 -5.84 -5.37 -5.69
N PRO A 23 -6.59 -4.86 -4.70
CA PRO A 23 -6.86 -3.43 -4.57
C PRO A 23 -5.57 -2.60 -4.41
N GLU A 24 -5.68 -1.29 -4.54
CA GLU A 24 -4.55 -0.39 -4.27
C GLU A 24 -4.21 -0.36 -2.77
N LYS A 25 -2.92 -0.17 -2.44
CA LYS A 25 -2.46 0.17 -1.08
C LYS A 25 -2.89 -0.82 0.02
N VAL A 26 -2.81 -2.10 -0.31
CA VAL A 26 -3.07 -3.23 0.59
C VAL A 26 -1.88 -4.17 0.61
N VAL A 27 -1.79 -5.02 1.63
CA VAL A 27 -0.84 -6.14 1.68
C VAL A 27 -1.59 -7.44 1.41
N PHE A 28 -1.08 -8.27 0.51
CA PHE A 28 -1.54 -9.64 0.27
C PHE A 28 -0.45 -10.65 0.63
N ALA A 29 -0.83 -11.76 1.26
CA ALA A 29 0.10 -12.82 1.65
C ALA A 29 -0.55 -14.22 1.65
N GLY A 30 0.28 -15.25 1.51
CA GLY A 30 -0.12 -16.66 1.64
C GLY A 30 -0.42 -17.39 0.33
N VAL A 31 -0.83 -18.66 0.47
CA VAL A 31 -1.22 -19.55 -0.62
C VAL A 31 -2.53 -20.28 -0.25
N PRO A 32 -3.68 -19.95 -0.88
CA PRO A 32 -3.86 -18.82 -1.79
C PRO A 32 -3.75 -17.49 -1.04
N ALA A 33 -3.28 -16.45 -1.73
CA ALA A 33 -3.04 -15.16 -1.13
C ALA A 33 -4.35 -14.46 -0.71
N ARG A 34 -4.31 -13.80 0.44
CA ARG A 34 -5.44 -13.04 1.02
C ARG A 34 -4.96 -11.66 1.47
N MET A 35 -5.90 -10.71 1.54
CA MET A 35 -5.63 -9.38 2.08
C MET A 35 -5.36 -9.48 3.59
N VAL A 36 -4.20 -8.98 4.03
CA VAL A 36 -3.79 -8.99 5.45
C VAL A 36 -3.69 -7.60 6.06
N ARG A 37 -3.59 -6.53 5.24
CA ARG A 37 -3.57 -5.14 5.70
C ARG A 37 -4.09 -4.18 4.63
N GLN A 38 -4.68 -3.08 5.05
CA GLN A 38 -5.16 -1.97 4.20
C GLN A 38 -4.47 -0.66 4.56
N ASN A 39 -4.59 0.34 3.69
CA ASN A 39 -4.06 1.69 3.88
C ASN A 39 -2.55 1.68 4.17
N VAL A 40 -1.82 0.90 3.38
CA VAL A 40 -0.38 0.71 3.52
C VAL A 40 0.29 0.69 2.15
N THR A 41 1.48 1.26 2.08
CA THR A 41 2.36 1.20 0.91
C THR A 41 3.77 0.91 1.37
N TRP A 42 4.62 0.45 0.46
CA TRP A 42 6.05 0.42 0.71
C TRP A 42 6.57 1.85 0.75
N SER A 43 6.94 2.32 1.95
CA SER A 43 7.48 3.66 2.18
C SER A 43 8.67 3.60 3.12
N ARG A 44 9.61 4.54 2.95
CA ARG A 44 10.68 4.79 3.94
C ARG A 44 10.24 5.77 5.02
N HIS A 45 9.06 6.38 4.87
CA HIS A 45 8.54 7.35 5.81
C HIS A 45 7.85 6.62 6.98
N VAL A 46 8.41 6.78 8.18
CA VAL A 46 8.04 6.00 9.36
C VAL A 46 6.64 6.36 9.88
N TYR A 47 6.23 7.60 9.67
CA TYR A 47 5.02 8.17 10.28
C TYR A 47 3.80 8.20 9.35
N GLY A 48 3.79 7.36 8.31
CA GLY A 48 2.73 7.31 7.30
C GLY A 48 3.22 7.77 5.94
N PHE A 49 2.30 8.07 5.03
CA PHE A 49 2.65 8.45 3.67
C PHE A 49 3.38 9.80 3.62
N SER A 50 4.46 9.85 2.84
CA SER A 50 5.16 11.08 2.50
C SER A 50 4.29 12.01 1.64
N GLU A 51 4.65 13.30 1.57
CA GLU A 51 3.94 14.26 0.71
C GLU A 51 3.89 13.84 -0.76
N GLY A 52 4.99 13.28 -1.28
CA GLY A 52 5.05 12.77 -2.65
C GLY A 52 4.13 11.56 -2.87
N GLU A 53 4.02 10.67 -1.89
CA GLU A 53 3.08 9.55 -1.92
C GLU A 53 1.62 10.03 -1.86
N LEU A 54 1.32 11.00 -1.00
CA LEU A 54 -0.01 11.61 -0.93
C LEU A 54 -0.39 12.29 -2.25
N ALA A 55 0.53 13.05 -2.85
CA ALA A 55 0.33 13.67 -4.16
C ALA A 55 0.09 12.63 -5.26
N ALA A 56 0.79 11.49 -5.23
CA ALA A 56 0.60 10.39 -6.17
C ALA A 56 -0.70 9.60 -5.96
N PHE A 57 -1.25 9.60 -4.74
CA PHE A 57 -2.46 8.83 -4.39
C PHE A 57 -3.77 9.60 -4.62
N GLY A 58 -3.73 10.94 -4.76
CA GLY A 58 -4.91 11.80 -4.97
C GLY A 58 -5.85 11.91 -3.77
N GLU A 59 -6.97 12.63 -3.92
CA GLU A 59 -7.95 12.92 -2.83
C GLU A 59 -8.75 11.70 -2.33
N LYS A 60 -8.58 10.51 -2.91
CA LYS A 60 -9.43 9.33 -2.61
C LYS A 60 -9.17 8.67 -1.25
N PHE A 61 -8.45 9.32 -0.34
CA PHE A 61 -8.11 8.78 0.97
C PHE A 61 -8.56 9.73 2.07
N GLY A 62 -9.40 9.22 2.99
CA GLY A 62 -9.74 9.92 4.22
C GLY A 62 -8.45 10.32 4.95
N ALA A 63 -8.40 11.59 5.35
CA ALA A 63 -7.22 12.23 5.93
C ALA A 63 -6.61 11.39 7.05
N ASN A 64 -5.41 10.86 6.85
CA ASN A 64 -4.53 10.65 7.99
C ASN A 64 -3.99 12.04 8.35
N PRO A 65 -4.21 12.56 9.57
CA PRO A 65 -3.77 13.91 9.90
C PRO A 65 -2.27 14.07 9.63
N PRO A 66 -1.80 15.24 9.19
CA PRO A 66 -0.39 15.49 8.98
C PRO A 66 0.32 15.26 10.31
N VAL A 67 1.22 14.27 10.36
CA VAL A 67 2.07 14.06 11.52
C VAL A 67 3.02 15.24 11.59
N ARG A 68 2.71 16.20 12.47
CA ARG A 68 3.55 17.37 12.68
C ARG A 68 4.88 16.93 13.29
N GLY A 69 5.96 17.10 12.52
CA GLY A 69 7.30 17.29 13.05
C GLY A 69 8.23 16.09 12.91
N GLY A 70 9.35 16.32 12.22
CA GLY A 70 10.49 15.42 12.18
C GLY A 70 11.38 15.64 10.96
N HIS A 71 11.92 16.85 10.78
CA HIS A 71 13.04 17.05 9.87
C HIS A 71 14.21 16.15 10.31
N GLY A 72 14.75 15.37 9.39
CA GLY A 72 15.86 14.45 9.63
C GLY A 72 16.53 14.07 8.31
N LEU A 73 17.48 14.93 7.91
CA LEU A 73 18.32 14.99 6.70
C LEU A 73 17.68 15.64 5.46
#